data_AF-A0A3P4ATQ4-F1
#
_entry.id   AF-A0A3P4ATQ4-F1
#
_cell.length_a   1.000
_cell.length_b   1.000
_cell.length_c   1.000
_cell.angle_alpha   90.00
_cell.angle_beta   90.00
_cell.angle_gamma   90.00
#
_symmetry.space_group_name_H-M   'P 1'
#
loop_
_entity.id
_entity.type
_entity.pdbx_description
1 polymer ?
#
loop_
_entity_poly.entity_id
_entity_poly.type
_entity_poly.pdbx_seq_one_letter_code
_entity_poly.pdbx_strand_id
1 'polypeptide(L)'
;MRVDRVRLEAVADILQHRLQEALEQPGRRVRFVLRTSPSDGVQVFLTYRPDGRLVLAIRRPGGKEDPREIQALAQHMGLEIREGPMEMAGRVPRPRVGPRKYLVAFCEPGRTG
;
A
#
# COMPACT_ATOMS: atom_id res chain seq x y z
N MET A 1 -16.19 -0.23 4.33
CA MET A 1 -16.31 -0.72 2.94
C MET A 1 -14.89 -1.05 2.47
N ARG A 2 -14.64 -2.18 1.80
CA ARG A 2 -13.26 -2.61 1.48
C ARG A 2 -12.75 -1.99 0.19
N VAL A 3 -11.44 -1.76 0.07
CA VAL A 3 -10.77 -1.22 -1.13
C VAL A 3 -11.02 -2.11 -2.35
N ASP A 4 -11.05 -3.43 -2.20
CA ASP A 4 -11.35 -4.38 -3.29
C ASP A 4 -12.78 -4.25 -3.85
N ARG A 5 -13.67 -3.55 -3.14
CA ARG A 5 -15.05 -3.29 -3.57
C ARG A 5 -15.27 -1.86 -4.07
N VAL A 6 -14.25 -1.02 -3.99
CA VAL A 6 -14.23 0.27 -4.69
C VAL A 6 -13.89 -0.02 -6.15
N ARG A 7 -14.46 0.72 -7.09
CA ARG A 7 -14.01 0.67 -8.49
C ARG A 7 -12.57 1.20 -8.56
N LEU A 8 -11.60 0.34 -8.28
CA LEU A 8 -10.18 0.67 -8.32
C LEU A 8 -9.73 1.11 -9.71
N GLU A 9 -10.45 0.68 -10.75
CA GLU A 9 -10.32 1.19 -12.12
C GLU A 9 -10.45 2.71 -12.21
N ALA A 10 -11.38 3.30 -11.45
CA ALA A 10 -11.60 4.76 -11.47
C ALA A 10 -10.46 5.55 -10.83
N VAL A 11 -9.54 4.89 -10.14
CA VAL A 11 -8.35 5.49 -9.53
C VAL A 11 -7.06 4.90 -10.10
N ALA A 12 -7.12 4.09 -11.16
CA ALA A 12 -5.97 3.38 -11.71
C ALA A 12 -4.84 4.35 -12.11
N ASP A 13 -5.17 5.46 -12.77
CA ASP A 13 -4.19 6.49 -13.14
C ASP A 13 -3.48 7.10 -11.92
N ILE A 14 -4.22 7.30 -10.83
CA ILE A 14 -3.66 7.79 -9.56
C ILE A 14 -2.71 6.74 -8.98
N LEU A 15 -3.09 5.46 -9.01
CA LEU A 15 -2.24 4.38 -8.51
C LEU A 15 -0.93 4.28 -9.30
N GLN A 16 -1.02 4.35 -10.63
CA GLN A 16 0.14 4.31 -11.53
C GLN A 16 1.04 5.53 -11.34
N HIS A 17 0.48 6.73 -11.24
CA HIS A 17 1.25 7.94 -10.99
C HIS A 17 2.00 7.87 -9.64
N ARG A 18 1.35 7.37 -8.58
CA ARG A 18 1.98 7.21 -7.27
C ARG A 18 3.03 6.10 -7.24
N LEU A 19 2.84 5.05 -8.03
CA LEU A 19 3.85 4.02 -8.22
C LEU A 19 5.09 4.60 -8.92
N GLN A 20 4.91 5.31 -10.02
CA GLN A 20 6.00 5.96 -10.74
C GLN A 20 6.77 6.93 -9.84
N GLU A 21 6.07 7.77 -9.07
CA GLU A 21 6.68 8.67 -8.08
C GLU A 21 7.56 7.92 -7.06
N ALA A 22 7.14 6.73 -6.64
CA ALA A 22 7.88 5.91 -5.69
C ALA A 22 9.12 5.27 -6.32
N LEU A 23 9.04 4.85 -7.58
CA LEU A 23 10.16 4.26 -8.33
C LEU A 23 11.24 5.30 -8.66
N GLU A 24 10.84 6.52 -9.00
CA GLU A 24 11.75 7.65 -9.30
C GLU A 24 12.46 8.20 -8.06
N GLN A 25 11.95 7.91 -6.85
CA GLN A 25 12.49 8.43 -5.60
C GLN A 25 12.82 7.30 -4.61
N PRO A 26 13.87 6.48 -4.90
CA PRO A 26 14.28 5.39 -4.02
C PRO A 26 14.54 5.86 -2.58
N GLY A 27 14.07 5.09 -1.60
CA GLY A 27 14.16 5.40 -0.17
C GLY A 27 13.13 6.42 0.32
N ARG A 28 12.47 7.17 -0.57
CA ARG A 28 11.38 8.07 -0.19
C ARG A 28 10.08 7.28 -0.05
N ARG A 29 9.33 7.59 1.01
CA ARG A 29 7.99 7.03 1.22
C ARG A 29 6.94 7.92 0.57
N VAL A 30 6.33 7.42 -0.50
CA VAL A 30 5.12 8.02 -1.10
C VAL A 30 3.91 7.58 -0.27
N ARG A 31 3.04 8.53 0.07
CA ARG A 31 1.85 8.29 0.90
C ARG A 31 0.64 8.97 0.26
N PHE A 32 -0.46 8.23 0.14
CA PHE A 32 -1.74 8.78 -0.28
C PHE A 32 -2.90 8.07 0.43
N VAL A 33 -4.12 8.58 0.23
CA VAL A 33 -5.33 8.01 0.83
C VAL A 33 -6.31 7.66 -0.27
N LEU A 34 -6.76 6.41 -0.29
CA LEU A 34 -7.87 5.97 -1.11
C LEU A 34 -9.14 6.00 -0.26
N ARG A 35 -10.07 6.88 -0.62
CA ARG A 35 -11.37 6.95 0.05
C ARG A 35 -12.20 5.73 -0.36
N THR A 36 -12.55 4.90 0.61
CA THR A 36 -13.44 3.75 0.40
C THR A 36 -14.89 4.08 0.71
N SER A 37 -15.14 5.19 1.41
CA SER A 37 -16.44 5.82 1.61
C SER A 37 -16.24 7.29 2.07
N PRO A 38 -17.30 8.09 2.25
CA PRO A 38 -17.18 9.46 2.80
C PRO A 38 -16.54 9.51 4.20
N SER A 39 -16.71 8.45 5.00
CA SER A 39 -16.24 8.37 6.38
C SER A 39 -15.04 7.43 6.58
N ASP A 40 -14.58 6.77 5.52
CA ASP A 40 -13.59 5.68 5.60
C ASP A 40 -12.57 5.77 4.45
N GLY A 41 -11.30 5.62 4.78
CA GLY A 41 -10.22 5.71 3.80
C GLY A 41 -8.99 4.91 4.21
N VAL A 42 -8.43 4.21 3.22
CA VAL A 42 -7.20 3.44 3.38
C VAL A 42 -6.01 4.31 3.06
N GLN A 43 -5.09 4.40 4.01
CA GLN A 43 -3.80 5.04 3.81
C GLN A 43 -2.88 4.03 3.13
N VAL A 44 -2.40 4.37 1.95
CA VAL A 44 -1.47 3.55 1.17
C VAL A 44 -0.09 4.19 1.23
N PHE A 45 0.92 3.36 1.38
CA PHE A 45 2.32 3.74 1.44
C PHE A 45 3.10 2.89 0.43
N LEU A 46 3.91 3.56 -0.38
CA LEU A 46 4.83 2.95 -1.32
C LEU A 46 6.24 3.38 -0.96
N THR A 47 7.20 2.47 -0.99
CA THR A 47 8.62 2.79 -0.78
C THR A 47 9.46 1.86 -1.62
N TYR A 48 10.11 2.40 -2.65
CA TYR A 48 11.09 1.64 -3.41
C TYR A 48 12.40 1.61 -2.63
N ARG A 49 12.88 0.41 -2.32
CA ARG A 49 14.09 0.23 -1.51
C ARG A 49 15.33 0.12 -2.40
N PRO A 50 16.52 0.46 -1.88
CA PRO A 50 17.77 0.30 -2.61
C PRO A 50 18.10 -1.14 -3.02
N ASP A 51 17.49 -2.14 -2.38
CA ASP A 51 17.62 -3.57 -2.71
C ASP A 51 16.77 -4.00 -3.91
N GLY A 52 16.12 -3.05 -4.59
CA GLY A 52 15.29 -3.30 -5.77
C GLY A 52 13.86 -3.73 -5.47
N ARG A 53 13.46 -3.82 -4.18
CA ARG A 53 12.11 -4.23 -3.79
C ARG A 53 11.21 -3.02 -3.54
N LEU A 54 9.96 -3.10 -3.99
CA LEU A 54 8.93 -2.13 -3.65
C LEU A 54 8.17 -2.59 -2.41
N VAL A 55 8.13 -1.78 -1.37
CA VAL A 55 7.28 -2.02 -0.19
C VAL A 55 5.94 -1.35 -0.41
N LEU A 56 4.88 -2.15 -0.49
CA LEU A 56 3.49 -1.71 -0.45
C LEU A 56 2.97 -1.94 0.97
N ALA A 57 2.46 -0.90 1.61
CA ALA A 57 1.83 -1.02 2.92
C ALA A 57 0.49 -0.29 2.96
N ILE A 58 -0.47 -0.84 3.68
CA ILE A 58 -1.76 -0.20 3.92
C ILE A 58 -2.05 -0.05 5.41
N ARG A 59 -2.84 0.97 5.73
CA ARG A 59 -3.39 1.20 7.07
C ARG A 59 -4.80 1.77 7.00
N ARG A 60 -5.70 1.24 7.83
CA ARG A 60 -7.07 1.76 7.97
C ARG A 60 -7.26 2.38 9.36
N PRO A 61 -7.41 3.71 9.48
CA PRO A 61 -7.52 4.37 10.79
C PRO A 61 -8.71 3.91 11.64
N GLY A 62 -9.83 3.51 11.01
CA GLY A 62 -11.08 3.16 11.69
C GLY A 62 -11.48 1.67 11.60
N GLY A 63 -10.59 0.78 11.16
CA GLY A 63 -10.95 -0.63 10.96
C GLY A 63 -9.73 -1.54 10.81
N LYS A 64 -9.98 -2.83 10.60
CA LYS A 64 -8.93 -3.81 10.30
C LYS A 64 -8.53 -3.73 8.82
N GLU A 65 -7.25 -3.85 8.54
CA GLU A 65 -6.72 -4.08 7.19
C GLU A 65 -7.05 -5.51 6.74
N ASP A 66 -7.43 -5.68 5.46
CA ASP A 66 -7.65 -7.00 4.87
C ASP A 66 -6.56 -7.33 3.83
N PRO A 67 -5.93 -8.51 3.89
CA PRO A 67 -5.00 -9.03 2.87
C PRO A 67 -5.47 -8.89 1.43
N ARG A 68 -6.78 -8.99 1.17
CA ARG A 68 -7.34 -8.84 -0.17
C ARG A 68 -7.18 -7.43 -0.73
N GLU A 69 -7.12 -6.42 0.14
CA GLU A 69 -6.95 -5.02 -0.28
C GLU A 69 -5.54 -4.78 -0.81
N ILE A 70 -4.53 -5.40 -0.21
CA ILE A 70 -3.15 -5.28 -0.69
C ILE A 70 -2.95 -6.03 -2.01
N GLN A 71 -3.63 -7.16 -2.19
CA GLN A 71 -3.59 -7.95 -3.43
C GLN A 71 -4.24 -7.17 -4.57
N ALA A 72 -5.41 -6.59 -4.33
CA ALA A 72 -6.10 -5.76 -5.32
C ALA A 72 -5.26 -4.53 -5.71
N LEU A 73 -4.63 -3.86 -4.73
CA LEU A 73 -3.75 -2.72 -5.01
C LEU A 73 -2.53 -3.14 -5.82
N ALA A 74 -1.87 -4.24 -5.45
CA ALA A 74 -0.72 -4.74 -6.19
C ALA A 74 -1.10 -5.08 -7.65
N GLN A 75 -2.20 -5.81 -7.85
CA GLN A 75 -2.68 -6.17 -9.17
C GLN A 75 -2.96 -4.94 -10.06
N HIS A 76 -3.69 -3.94 -9.54
CA HIS A 76 -4.00 -2.72 -10.31
C HIS A 76 -2.78 -1.82 -10.55
N MET A 77 -1.76 -1.93 -9.71
CA MET A 77 -0.47 -1.27 -9.91
C MET A 77 0.46 -2.06 -10.85
N GLY A 78 0.08 -3.25 -11.31
CA GLY A 78 0.96 -4.11 -12.11
C GLY A 78 2.13 -4.67 -11.31
N LEU A 79 1.95 -4.89 -10.01
CA LEU A 79 2.95 -5.37 -9.08
C LEU A 79 2.75 -6.86 -8.78
N GLU A 80 3.85 -7.60 -8.73
CA GLU A 80 3.87 -8.98 -8.26
C GLU A 80 4.29 -9.01 -6.79
N ILE A 81 3.44 -9.58 -5.92
CA ILE A 81 3.77 -9.77 -4.50
C ILE A 81 4.75 -10.95 -4.40
N ARG A 82 5.96 -10.68 -3.92
CA ARG A 82 6.99 -11.68 -3.64
C ARG A 82 6.92 -12.22 -2.22
N GLU A 83 6.46 -11.40 -1.27
CA GLU A 83 6.42 -11.74 0.15
C GLU A 83 5.29 -10.98 0.86
N GLY A 84 4.60 -11.66 1.79
CA GLY A 84 3.41 -11.14 2.46
C GLY A 84 2.12 -11.40 1.66
N PRO A 85 0.98 -10.79 2.04
CA PRO A 85 0.84 -9.78 3.10
C PRO A 85 1.09 -10.28 4.52
N MET A 86 1.75 -9.44 5.32
CA MET A 86 1.99 -9.69 6.74
C MET A 86 1.84 -8.43 7.57
N GLU A 87 1.51 -8.58 8.85
CA GLU A 87 1.48 -7.45 9.78
C GLU A 87 2.90 -7.06 10.19
N MET A 88 3.25 -5.79 10.03
CA MET A 88 4.51 -5.23 10.52
C MET A 88 4.25 -4.06 11.46
N ALA A 89 5.00 -4.03 12.56
CA ALA A 89 5.02 -2.89 13.48
C ALA A 89 5.85 -1.74 12.88
N GLY A 90 5.27 -0.54 12.91
CA GLY A 90 5.97 0.68 12.56
C GLY A 90 7.09 0.99 13.55
N ARG A 91 8.17 1.59 13.06
CA ARG A 91 9.36 1.91 13.85
C ARG A 91 9.16 2.97 14.94
N VAL A 92 8.07 3.74 14.88
CA VAL A 92 7.78 4.81 15.85
C VAL A 92 6.89 4.26 16.96
N PRO A 93 7.42 4.03 18.18
CA PRO A 93 6.60 3.65 19.32
C PRO A 93 5.69 4.82 19.71
N ARG A 94 4.46 4.52 20.12
CA ARG A 94 3.53 5.52 20.66
C ARG A 94 3.26 5.26 22.14
N PRO A 95 3.23 6.29 22.99
CA PRO A 95 2.86 6.13 24.39
C PRO A 95 1.48 5.47 24.50
N ARG A 96 1.34 4.48 25.40
CA ARG A 96 0.09 3.77 25.77
C ARG A 96 -0.58 2.87 24.72
N VAL A 97 -0.32 3.07 23.43
CA VAL A 97 -1.03 2.33 22.34
C VAL A 97 -0.09 1.44 21.51
N GLY A 98 1.21 1.49 21.75
CA GLY A 98 2.21 0.73 20.99
C GLY A 98 2.41 1.27 19.56
N PRO A 99 3.38 0.68 18.83
CA PRO A 99 3.66 1.07 17.45
C PRO A 99 2.43 0.85 16.56
N ARG A 100 2.29 1.66 15.51
CA ARG A 100 1.24 1.44 14.50
C ARG A 100 1.49 0.10 13.81
N LYS A 101 0.45 -0.71 13.63
CA LYS A 101 0.50 -1.88 12.75
C LYS A 101 0.14 -1.47 11.33
N TYR A 102 0.77 -2.14 10.38
CA TYR A 102 0.53 -1.99 8.95
C TYR A 102 0.43 -3.37 8.35
N LEU A 103 -0.41 -3.53 7.33
CA LEU A 103 -0.36 -4.70 6.48
C LEU A 103 0.60 -4.40 5.33
N VAL A 104 1.63 -5.22 5.17
CA VAL A 104 2.77 -4.96 4.29
C VAL A 104 2.96 -6.13 3.33
N ALA A 105 3.24 -5.81 2.07
CA ALA A 105 3.68 -6.73 1.03
C ALA A 105 4.93 -6.18 0.36
N PHE A 106 5.88 -7.07 0.07
CA PHE A 106 7.04 -6.75 -0.74
C PHE A 106 6.75 -7.19 -2.16
N CYS A 107 6.88 -6.25 -3.08
CA CYS A 107 6.49 -6.40 -4.46
C CYS A 107 7.65 -6.08 -5.40
N GLU A 108 7.53 -6.56 -6.62
CA GLU A 108 8.35 -6.17 -7.76
C GLU A 108 7.42 -5.63 -8.86
N PRO A 109 7.89 -4.69 -9.70
CA PRO A 109 7.19 -4.37 -10.93
C PRO A 109 7.03 -5.65 -11.75
N GLY A 110 5.79 -6.03 -12.07
CA GLY A 110 5.54 -7.14 -12.97
C GLY A 110 6.18 -6.82 -14.30
N ARG A 111 6.86 -7.81 -14.92
CA ARG A 111 7.28 -7.66 -16.31
C ARG A 111 6.01 -7.49 -17.14
N THR A 112 5.73 -6.26 -17.54
CA THR A 112 4.84 -6.00 -18.67
C THR A 112 5.59 -6.56 -19.87
N GLY A 113 5.24 -7.79 -20.26
CA GLY A 113 5.60 -8.38 -21.54
C GLY A 113 4.76 -7.77 -22.65
#